data_AF-A2E291-F1
#
_entry.id   AF-A2E291-F1
#
_cell.length_a   1.000
_cell.length_b   1.000
_cell.length_c   1.000
_cell.angle_alpha   90.00
_cell.angle_beta   90.00
_cell.angle_gamma   90.00
#
_symmetry.space_group_name_H-M   'P 1'
#
loop_
_entity.id
_entity.type
_entity.pdbx_description
1 polymer ?
#
loop_
_entity_poly.entity_id
_entity_poly.type
_entity_poly.pdbx_seq_one_letter_code
_entity_poly.pdbx_strand_id
1 'polypeptide(L)'
;MKAFWAKTKESVTLGMNSIERATGTAKTEETEIFTNTFNTIKSHKERLDALLEELKTYAKSIKKYGDVSRQVSIKMAALFPMGEPNQAATATNLQCNTNLATEALNLSDTYLPQHVTEKVNVLLAELKVIYTTEEERNKFHVLLLNDEKEVKSRQEKGKPTAEYETKAEEHRKEFIKFDQEFMEKANAFIAKAPAEYATIFEAFQYYNAAFAAAHQRLIIVGQNYNLNTLAAKYPDTSITPSTPAPAPAAPAK
;
A
#
# COMPACT_ATOMS: atom_id res chain seq x y z
N MET A 1 -44.20 14.86 4.73
CA MET A 1 -43.61 14.37 6.01
C MET A 1 -43.39 12.86 6.07
N LYS A 2 -44.35 12.00 5.70
CA LYS A 2 -44.15 10.52 5.75
C LYS A 2 -42.95 10.00 4.96
N ALA A 3 -42.71 10.53 3.75
CA ALA A 3 -41.54 10.17 2.93
C ALA A 3 -40.20 10.62 3.52
N PHE A 4 -40.18 11.74 4.25
CA PHE A 4 -38.98 12.25 4.91
C PHE A 4 -38.60 11.35 6.09
N TRP A 5 -39.58 10.99 6.92
CA TRP A 5 -39.40 10.04 8.02
C TRP A 5 -39.02 8.63 7.55
N ALA A 6 -39.56 8.17 6.42
CA ALA A 6 -39.19 6.90 5.82
C ALA A 6 -37.70 6.90 5.43
N LYS A 7 -37.24 7.93 4.71
CA LYS A 7 -35.82 8.10 4.35
C LYS A 7 -34.91 8.20 5.58
N THR A 8 -35.30 8.96 6.60
CA THR A 8 -34.50 9.08 7.83
C THR A 8 -34.38 7.74 8.56
N LYS A 9 -35.48 6.98 8.66
CA LYS A 9 -35.47 5.65 9.29
C LYS A 9 -34.60 4.66 8.51
N GLU A 10 -34.64 4.73 7.19
CA GLU A 10 -33.79 3.97 6.30
C GLU A 10 -32.31 4.29 6.52
N SER A 11 -31.93 5.58 6.50
CA SER A 11 -30.55 6.02 6.76
C SER A 11 -30.03 5.62 8.14
N VAL A 12 -30.86 5.70 9.19
CA VAL A 12 -30.48 5.26 10.55
C VAL A 12 -30.28 3.74 10.61
N THR A 13 -31.14 2.98 9.95
CA THR A 13 -31.05 1.50 9.91
C THR A 13 -29.81 1.04 9.12
N LEU A 14 -29.49 1.73 8.02
CA LEU A 14 -28.25 1.50 7.27
C LEU A 14 -27.01 1.87 8.09
N GLY A 15 -27.07 3.00 8.83
CA GLY A 15 -25.97 3.43 9.71
C GLY A 15 -25.70 2.46 10.87
N MET A 16 -26.75 1.93 11.53
CA MET A 16 -26.58 0.92 12.58
C MET A 16 -26.02 -0.40 12.05
N ASN A 17 -26.51 -0.90 10.90
CA ASN A 17 -25.97 -2.13 10.30
C ASN A 17 -24.51 -1.98 9.84
N SER A 18 -24.13 -0.81 9.33
CA SER A 18 -22.75 -0.50 8.97
C SER A 18 -21.81 -0.59 10.18
N ILE A 19 -22.23 -0.03 11.33
CA ILE A 19 -21.47 -0.11 12.59
C ILE A 19 -21.39 -1.56 13.08
N GLU A 20 -22.52 -2.29 13.09
CA GLU A 20 -22.54 -3.68 13.55
C GLU A 20 -21.67 -4.61 12.68
N ARG A 21 -21.47 -4.30 11.40
CA ARG A 21 -20.54 -5.04 10.53
C ARG A 21 -19.09 -4.64 10.76
N ALA A 22 -18.80 -3.35 10.95
CA ALA A 22 -17.46 -2.88 11.29
C ALA A 22 -16.95 -3.51 12.60
N THR A 23 -17.85 -3.79 13.56
CA THR A 23 -17.54 -4.46 14.83
C THR A 23 -17.69 -5.99 14.78
N GLY A 24 -18.05 -6.58 13.63
CA GLY A 24 -18.19 -8.04 13.47
C GLY A 24 -19.41 -8.67 14.17
N THR A 25 -20.39 -7.87 14.57
CA THR A 25 -21.59 -8.27 15.33
C THR A 25 -22.85 -8.47 14.49
N ALA A 26 -22.86 -8.07 13.22
CA ALA A 26 -24.02 -8.20 12.35
C ALA A 26 -24.32 -9.69 12.00
N LYS A 27 -25.55 -10.14 12.29
CA LYS A 27 -26.06 -11.51 12.08
C LYS A 27 -26.83 -11.67 10.77
N THR A 28 -26.40 -11.07 9.67
CA THR A 28 -26.92 -11.48 8.36
C THR A 28 -26.25 -12.81 8.01
N GLU A 29 -27.03 -13.89 7.90
CA GLU A 29 -26.54 -15.19 7.40
C GLU A 29 -26.09 -15.03 5.95
N GLU A 30 -24.83 -14.63 5.75
CA GLU A 30 -24.20 -14.55 4.44
C GLU A 30 -23.75 -15.96 4.02
N THR A 31 -23.72 -16.21 2.71
CA THR A 31 -23.20 -17.49 2.21
C THR A 31 -21.70 -17.61 2.51
N GLU A 32 -21.23 -18.83 2.74
CA GLU A 32 -19.81 -19.11 2.92
C GLU A 32 -18.99 -18.63 1.71
N ILE A 33 -19.54 -18.79 0.50
CA ILE A 33 -18.93 -18.35 -0.75
C ILE A 33 -18.72 -16.82 -0.75
N PHE A 34 -19.76 -16.04 -0.46
CA PHE A 34 -19.65 -14.58 -0.40
C PHE A 34 -18.62 -14.15 0.64
N THR A 35 -18.69 -14.73 1.84
CA THR A 35 -17.79 -14.41 2.96
C THR A 35 -16.33 -14.67 2.60
N ASN A 36 -16.04 -15.83 2.00
CA ASN A 36 -14.68 -16.19 1.58
C ASN A 36 -14.16 -15.28 0.46
N THR A 37 -15.00 -14.96 -0.53
CA THR A 37 -14.65 -14.04 -1.62
C THR A 37 -14.38 -12.63 -1.10
N PHE A 38 -15.25 -12.10 -0.23
CA PHE A 38 -15.09 -10.78 0.37
C PHE A 38 -13.83 -10.70 1.23
N ASN A 39 -13.57 -11.70 2.07
CA ASN A 39 -12.34 -11.75 2.87
C ASN A 39 -11.08 -11.82 2.00
N THR A 40 -11.14 -12.52 0.87
CA THR A 40 -10.05 -12.56 -0.10
C THR A 40 -9.79 -11.18 -0.70
N ILE A 41 -10.84 -10.49 -1.18
CA ILE A 41 -10.76 -9.11 -1.69
C ILE A 41 -10.20 -8.15 -0.64
N LYS A 42 -10.64 -8.27 0.61
CA LYS A 42 -10.11 -7.49 1.74
C LYS A 42 -8.62 -7.71 1.95
N SER A 43 -8.17 -8.97 1.95
CA SER A 43 -6.75 -9.29 2.05
C SER A 43 -5.92 -8.74 0.89
N HIS A 44 -6.46 -8.72 -0.34
CA HIS A 44 -5.78 -8.07 -1.47
C HIS A 44 -5.64 -6.56 -1.27
N LYS A 45 -6.70 -5.89 -0.79
CA LYS A 45 -6.67 -4.45 -0.49
C LYS A 45 -5.63 -4.11 0.57
N GLU A 46 -5.64 -4.81 1.70
CA GLU A 46 -4.71 -4.58 2.81
C GLU A 46 -3.25 -4.72 2.37
N ARG A 47 -2.94 -5.77 1.58
CA ARG A 47 -1.58 -5.99 1.04
C ARG A 47 -1.15 -4.90 0.08
N LEU A 48 -2.05 -4.42 -0.79
CA LEU A 48 -1.74 -3.35 -1.74
C LEU A 48 -1.59 -1.99 -1.06
N ASP A 49 -2.43 -1.68 -0.08
CA ASP A 49 -2.31 -0.45 0.72
C ASP A 49 -0.97 -0.43 1.49
N ALA A 50 -0.61 -1.54 2.14
CA ALA A 50 0.66 -1.68 2.85
C ALA A 50 1.86 -1.55 1.89
N LEU A 51 1.81 -2.20 0.73
CA LEU A 51 2.86 -2.08 -0.29
C LEU A 51 2.99 -0.63 -0.78
N LEU A 52 1.87 0.07 -1.02
CA LEU A 52 1.88 1.46 -1.47
C LEU A 52 2.52 2.40 -0.44
N GLU A 53 2.25 2.18 0.85
CA GLU A 53 2.89 2.91 1.94
C GLU A 53 4.40 2.69 1.95
N GLU A 54 4.83 1.42 1.89
CA GLU A 54 6.26 1.08 1.89
C GLU A 54 6.98 1.59 0.64
N LEU A 55 6.36 1.57 -0.55
CA LEU A 55 6.93 2.15 -1.76
C LEU A 55 7.15 3.67 -1.62
N LYS A 56 6.22 4.39 -0.99
CA LYS A 56 6.35 5.82 -0.71
C LYS A 56 7.48 6.09 0.29
N THR A 57 7.58 5.28 1.33
CA THR A 57 8.65 5.37 2.34
C THR A 57 10.02 5.07 1.71
N TYR A 58 10.09 4.03 0.87
CA TYR A 58 11.28 3.66 0.12
C TYR A 58 11.75 4.80 -0.80
N ALA A 59 10.85 5.37 -1.63
CA ALA A 59 11.17 6.49 -2.52
C ALA A 59 11.75 7.69 -1.75
N LYS A 60 11.09 8.11 -0.67
CA LYS A 60 11.58 9.19 0.22
C LYS A 60 12.97 8.87 0.80
N SER A 61 13.19 7.62 1.20
CA SER A 61 14.45 7.19 1.81
C SER A 61 15.60 7.19 0.80
N ILE A 62 15.36 6.73 -0.43
CA ILE A 62 16.34 6.77 -1.52
C ILE A 62 16.71 8.21 -1.88
N LYS A 63 15.72 9.09 -2.05
CA LYS A 63 15.96 10.52 -2.29
C LYS A 63 16.79 11.14 -1.18
N LYS A 64 16.42 10.87 0.08
CA LYS A 64 17.15 11.36 1.25
C LYS A 64 18.58 10.83 1.31
N TYR A 65 18.78 9.55 0.99
CA TYR A 65 20.10 8.94 0.91
C TYR A 65 20.99 9.66 -0.10
N GLY A 66 20.50 9.88 -1.34
CA GLY A 66 21.25 10.61 -2.36
C GLY A 66 21.64 12.02 -1.92
N ASP A 67 20.68 12.76 -1.34
CA ASP A 67 20.92 14.10 -0.81
C ASP A 67 21.96 14.14 0.31
N VAL A 68 21.87 13.21 1.27
CA VAL A 68 22.83 13.13 2.39
C VAL A 68 24.20 12.73 1.90
N SER A 69 24.30 11.77 0.97
CA SER A 69 25.57 11.34 0.38
C SER A 69 26.30 12.51 -0.28
N ARG A 70 25.56 13.30 -1.09
CA ARG A 70 26.08 14.54 -1.68
C ARG A 70 26.56 15.54 -0.62
N GLN A 71 25.78 15.77 0.44
CA GLN A 71 26.17 16.71 1.50
C GLN A 71 27.45 16.28 2.23
N VAL A 72 27.60 14.98 2.53
CA VAL A 72 28.83 14.45 3.12
C VAL A 72 30.01 14.69 2.18
N SER A 73 29.87 14.44 0.88
CA SER A 73 30.92 14.71 -0.09
C SER A 73 31.31 16.18 -0.20
N ILE A 74 30.35 17.12 -0.09
CA ILE A 74 30.64 18.56 -0.04
C ILE A 74 31.55 18.86 1.16
N LYS A 75 31.22 18.31 2.33
CA LYS A 75 32.01 18.53 3.55
C LYS A 75 33.38 17.85 3.47
N MET A 76 33.46 16.68 2.84
CA MET A 76 34.74 15.98 2.63
C MET A 76 35.66 16.77 1.68
N ALA A 77 35.13 17.29 0.57
CA ALA A 77 35.91 18.13 -0.35
C ALA A 77 36.42 19.41 0.31
N ALA A 78 35.67 19.99 1.24
CA ALA A 78 36.10 21.18 1.99
C ALA A 78 37.30 20.94 2.91
N LEU A 79 37.63 19.68 3.24
CA LEU A 79 38.82 19.35 4.04
C LEU A 79 40.13 19.42 3.24
N PHE A 80 40.06 19.46 1.90
CA PHE A 80 41.23 19.43 1.01
C PHE A 80 41.20 20.64 0.06
N PRO A 81 41.58 21.84 0.53
CA PRO A 81 41.61 23.05 -0.28
C PRO A 81 42.56 22.98 -1.48
N MET A 82 42.53 24.03 -2.30
CA MET A 82 43.28 24.08 -3.56
C MET A 82 44.78 23.89 -3.35
N GLY A 83 45.36 22.94 -4.09
CA GLY A 83 46.79 22.61 -4.01
C GLY A 83 47.13 21.52 -2.99
N GLU A 84 46.17 21.05 -2.18
CA GLU A 84 46.42 19.98 -1.23
C GLU A 84 46.37 18.57 -1.85
N PRO A 85 47.07 17.60 -1.25
CA PRO A 85 46.89 16.19 -1.57
C PRO A 85 45.41 15.79 -1.49
N ASN A 86 44.92 15.04 -2.47
CA ASN A 86 43.53 14.57 -2.59
C ASN A 86 42.47 15.61 -2.99
N GLN A 87 42.82 16.87 -3.28
CA GLN A 87 41.86 17.85 -3.82
C GLN A 87 41.10 17.31 -5.03
N ALA A 88 41.83 16.78 -6.04
CA ALA A 88 41.22 16.25 -7.26
C ALA A 88 40.33 15.01 -6.98
N ALA A 89 40.76 14.13 -6.09
CA ALA A 89 40.01 12.93 -5.73
C ALA A 89 38.70 13.27 -5.01
N THR A 90 38.73 14.22 -4.08
CA THR A 90 37.53 14.66 -3.36
C THR A 90 36.57 15.49 -4.22
N ALA A 91 37.08 16.27 -5.18
CA ALA A 91 36.26 16.91 -6.21
C ALA A 91 35.52 15.88 -7.09
N THR A 92 36.21 14.82 -7.53
CA THR A 92 35.58 13.70 -8.27
C THR A 92 34.53 12.98 -7.42
N ASN A 93 34.83 12.69 -6.14
CA ASN A 93 33.86 12.10 -5.21
C ASN A 93 32.60 12.96 -5.08
N LEU A 94 32.74 14.28 -4.97
CA LEU A 94 31.61 15.21 -4.93
C LEU A 94 30.79 15.18 -6.22
N GLN A 95 31.42 15.21 -7.39
CA GLN A 95 30.71 15.14 -8.66
C GLN A 95 29.93 13.82 -8.80
N CYS A 96 30.56 12.70 -8.48
CA CYS A 96 29.92 11.39 -8.53
C CYS A 96 28.72 11.30 -7.57
N ASN A 97 28.84 11.80 -6.34
CA ASN A 97 27.73 11.82 -5.39
C ASN A 97 26.61 12.80 -5.78
N THR A 98 26.96 13.90 -6.46
CA THR A 98 25.97 14.81 -7.04
C THR A 98 25.16 14.11 -8.13
N ASN A 99 25.82 13.35 -9.01
CA ASN A 99 25.14 12.57 -10.04
C ASN A 99 24.28 11.45 -9.42
N LEU A 100 24.77 10.78 -8.37
CA LEU A 100 24.00 9.75 -7.67
C LEU A 100 22.76 10.34 -7.00
N ALA A 101 22.85 11.55 -6.42
CA ALA A 101 21.71 12.25 -5.87
C ALA A 101 20.65 12.57 -6.94
N THR A 102 21.08 12.95 -8.15
CA THR A 102 20.17 13.14 -9.29
C THR A 102 19.48 11.84 -9.69
N GLU A 103 20.21 10.72 -9.73
CA GLU A 103 19.60 9.41 -10.07
C GLU A 103 18.64 8.92 -8.97
N ALA A 104 18.97 9.17 -7.69
CA ALA A 104 18.08 8.89 -6.57
C ALA A 104 16.80 9.73 -6.64
N LEU A 105 16.91 11.00 -7.02
CA LEU A 105 15.77 11.89 -7.25
C LEU A 105 14.89 11.37 -8.39
N ASN A 106 15.50 11.01 -9.53
CA ASN A 106 14.76 10.48 -10.68
C ASN A 106 14.04 9.17 -10.33
N LEU A 107 14.68 8.28 -9.58
CA LEU A 107 14.06 7.04 -9.10
C LEU A 107 12.86 7.35 -8.20
N SER A 108 13.04 8.25 -7.22
CA SER A 108 12.02 8.62 -6.23
C SER A 108 10.82 9.34 -6.84
N ASP A 109 11.06 10.36 -7.66
CA ASP A 109 10.02 11.31 -8.07
C ASP A 109 9.39 10.94 -9.41
N THR A 110 10.06 10.13 -10.23
CA THR A 110 9.62 9.79 -11.58
C THR A 110 9.39 8.30 -11.74
N TYR A 111 10.44 7.48 -11.64
CA TYR A 111 10.36 6.10 -12.09
C TYR A 111 9.54 5.18 -11.16
N LEU A 112 9.74 5.27 -9.83
CA LEU A 112 8.92 4.50 -8.89
C LEU A 112 7.44 4.91 -8.93
N PRO A 113 7.08 6.21 -8.96
CA PRO A 113 5.69 6.62 -9.12
C PRO A 113 5.05 6.10 -10.41
N GLN A 114 5.70 6.32 -11.56
CA GLN A 114 5.10 6.04 -12.86
C GLN A 114 5.02 4.56 -13.20
N HIS A 115 6.00 3.76 -12.78
CA HIS A 115 6.11 2.38 -13.27
C HIS A 115 5.80 1.32 -12.22
N VAL A 116 5.78 1.66 -10.94
CA VAL A 116 5.49 0.73 -9.84
C VAL A 116 4.25 1.16 -9.07
N THR A 117 4.26 2.38 -8.53
CA THR A 117 3.18 2.92 -7.68
C THR A 117 1.88 3.05 -8.47
N GLU A 118 1.93 3.51 -9.71
CA GLU A 118 0.74 3.65 -10.55
C GLU A 118 0.02 2.31 -10.78
N LYS A 119 0.78 1.23 -11.00
CA LYS A 119 0.20 -0.11 -11.14
C LYS A 119 -0.54 -0.55 -9.88
N VAL A 120 0.03 -0.27 -8.71
CA VAL A 120 -0.63 -0.52 -7.42
C VAL A 120 -1.91 0.31 -7.28
N ASN A 121 -1.86 1.60 -7.64
CA ASN A 121 -3.01 2.51 -7.58
C ASN A 121 -4.15 2.05 -8.50
N VAL A 122 -3.85 1.55 -9.70
CA VAL A 122 -4.86 1.00 -10.64
C VAL A 122 -5.61 -0.17 -9.99
N LEU A 123 -4.90 -1.12 -9.37
CA LEU A 123 -5.54 -2.24 -8.67
C LEU A 123 -6.37 -1.79 -7.46
N LEU A 124 -5.88 -0.80 -6.71
CA LEU A 124 -6.63 -0.22 -5.59
C LEU A 124 -7.90 0.50 -6.05
N ALA A 125 -7.86 1.17 -7.21
CA ALA A 125 -9.03 1.82 -7.80
C ALA A 125 -10.10 0.80 -8.21
N GLU A 126 -9.69 -0.33 -8.78
CA GLU A 126 -10.63 -1.42 -9.08
C GLU A 126 -11.23 -2.06 -7.82
N LEU A 127 -10.41 -2.29 -6.79
CA LEU A 127 -10.90 -2.77 -5.49
C LEU A 127 -11.93 -1.81 -4.91
N LYS A 128 -11.72 -0.49 -5.03
CA LYS A 128 -12.71 0.52 -4.60
C LYS A 128 -14.06 0.34 -5.31
N VAL A 129 -14.07 0.01 -6.60
CA VAL A 129 -15.30 -0.28 -7.34
C VAL A 129 -15.99 -1.53 -6.78
N ILE A 130 -15.22 -2.59 -6.48
CA ILE A 130 -15.75 -3.82 -5.86
C ILE A 130 -16.38 -3.53 -4.50
N TYR A 131 -15.70 -2.74 -3.65
CA TYR A 131 -16.25 -2.30 -2.36
C TYR A 131 -17.53 -1.48 -2.50
N THR A 132 -17.59 -0.57 -3.48
CA THR A 132 -18.81 0.21 -3.75
C THR A 132 -19.97 -0.69 -4.17
N THR A 133 -19.71 -1.72 -4.99
CA THR A 133 -20.73 -2.72 -5.37
C THR A 133 -21.18 -3.55 -4.16
N GLU A 134 -20.26 -3.90 -3.26
CA GLU A 134 -20.57 -4.61 -2.01
C GLU A 134 -21.43 -3.76 -1.05
N GLU A 135 -21.15 -2.46 -0.95
CA GLU A 135 -21.96 -1.52 -0.16
C GLU A 135 -23.40 -1.44 -0.68
N GLU A 136 -23.61 -1.35 -1.99
CA GLU A 136 -24.95 -1.36 -2.61
C GLU A 136 -25.65 -2.71 -2.40
N ARG A 137 -24.95 -3.84 -2.61
CA ARG A 137 -25.48 -5.17 -2.29
C ARG A 137 -26.01 -5.23 -0.86
N ASN A 138 -25.21 -4.77 0.10
CA ASN A 138 -25.55 -4.82 1.51
C ASN A 138 -26.75 -3.95 1.87
N LYS A 139 -26.81 -2.76 1.30
CA LYS A 139 -27.95 -1.86 1.44
C LYS A 139 -29.23 -2.57 1.01
N PHE A 140 -29.26 -3.18 -0.18
CA PHE A 140 -30.44 -3.90 -0.65
C PHE A 140 -30.73 -5.18 0.15
N HIS A 141 -29.71 -5.87 0.67
CA HIS A 141 -29.90 -7.01 1.56
C HIS A 141 -30.62 -6.60 2.86
N VAL A 142 -30.18 -5.51 3.50
CA VAL A 142 -30.81 -4.98 4.71
C VAL A 142 -32.24 -4.51 4.45
N LEU A 143 -32.49 -3.83 3.33
CA LEU A 143 -33.83 -3.38 2.96
C LEU A 143 -34.77 -4.57 2.72
N LEU A 144 -34.30 -5.59 2.01
CA LEU A 144 -35.05 -6.83 1.79
C LEU A 144 -35.45 -7.50 3.10
N LEU A 145 -34.51 -7.70 4.03
CA LEU A 145 -34.78 -8.35 5.31
C LEU A 145 -35.80 -7.56 6.16
N ASN A 146 -35.72 -6.23 6.11
CA ASN A 146 -36.68 -5.37 6.81
C ASN A 146 -38.09 -5.49 6.22
N ASP A 147 -38.23 -5.49 4.91
CA ASP A 147 -39.53 -5.65 4.25
C ASP A 147 -40.10 -7.05 4.48
N GLU A 148 -39.30 -8.11 4.37
CA GLU A 148 -39.74 -9.48 4.67
C GLU A 148 -40.21 -9.64 6.12
N LYS A 149 -39.52 -8.99 7.07
CA LYS A 149 -39.93 -8.96 8.48
C LYS A 149 -41.25 -8.22 8.68
N GLU A 150 -41.46 -7.12 7.96
CA GLU A 150 -42.71 -6.35 8.03
C GLU A 150 -43.88 -7.08 7.37
N VAL A 151 -43.64 -7.82 6.27
CA VAL A 151 -44.63 -8.73 5.66
C VAL A 151 -45.07 -9.78 6.69
N LYS A 152 -44.12 -10.50 7.33
CA LYS A 152 -44.44 -11.51 8.36
C LYS A 152 -45.24 -10.92 9.52
N SER A 153 -44.78 -9.80 10.09
CA SER A 153 -45.46 -9.08 11.17
C SER A 153 -46.89 -8.63 10.81
N ARG A 154 -47.14 -8.29 9.55
CA ARG A 154 -48.47 -7.89 9.06
C ARG A 154 -49.38 -9.07 8.79
N GLN A 155 -48.85 -10.17 8.25
CA GLN A 155 -49.56 -11.43 8.08
C GLN A 155 -50.08 -11.95 9.44
N GLU A 156 -49.21 -11.96 10.46
CA GLU A 156 -49.57 -12.36 11.83
C GLU A 156 -50.67 -11.48 12.45
N LYS A 157 -50.74 -10.21 12.06
CA LYS A 157 -51.72 -9.22 12.57
C LYS A 157 -52.95 -9.07 11.69
N GLY A 158 -53.10 -9.87 10.62
CA GLY A 158 -54.21 -9.77 9.67
C GLY A 158 -54.28 -8.40 8.95
N LYS A 159 -53.13 -7.73 8.76
CA LYS A 159 -53.05 -6.42 8.09
C LYS A 159 -52.68 -6.59 6.60
N PRO A 160 -53.02 -5.62 5.73
CA PRO A 160 -52.62 -5.67 4.32
C PRO A 160 -51.09 -5.72 4.14
N THR A 161 -50.63 -6.61 3.26
CA THR A 161 -49.21 -6.91 2.99
C THR A 161 -48.72 -6.48 1.61
N ALA A 162 -49.62 -6.31 0.63
CA ALA A 162 -49.28 -6.14 -0.79
C ALA A 162 -48.24 -5.04 -1.09
N GLU A 163 -48.27 -3.92 -0.35
CA GLU A 163 -47.28 -2.85 -0.51
C GLU A 163 -45.86 -3.32 -0.14
N TYR A 164 -45.72 -4.08 0.95
CA TYR A 164 -44.43 -4.55 1.46
C TYR A 164 -43.93 -5.77 0.69
N GLU A 165 -44.84 -6.60 0.20
CA GLU A 165 -44.50 -7.70 -0.72
C GLU A 165 -43.93 -7.14 -2.04
N THR A 166 -44.52 -6.06 -2.56
CA THR A 166 -43.99 -5.38 -3.75
C THR A 166 -42.59 -4.81 -3.52
N LYS A 167 -42.37 -4.11 -2.39
CA LYS A 167 -41.04 -3.58 -2.02
C LYS A 167 -40.00 -4.67 -1.78
N ALA A 168 -40.39 -5.75 -1.10
CA ALA A 168 -39.52 -6.90 -0.89
C ALA A 168 -39.08 -7.51 -2.24
N GLU A 169 -39.98 -7.61 -3.21
CA GLU A 169 -39.64 -8.11 -4.54
C GLU A 169 -38.69 -7.17 -5.31
N GLU A 170 -38.90 -5.84 -5.22
CA GLU A 170 -37.98 -4.85 -5.81
C GLU A 170 -36.58 -4.92 -5.17
N HIS A 171 -36.50 -4.94 -3.84
CA HIS A 171 -35.24 -5.06 -3.12
C HIS A 171 -34.55 -6.41 -3.35
N ARG A 172 -35.31 -7.51 -3.52
CA ARG A 172 -34.77 -8.82 -3.89
C ARG A 172 -34.08 -8.77 -5.26
N LYS A 173 -34.69 -8.11 -6.25
CA LYS A 173 -34.10 -7.97 -7.59
C LYS A 173 -32.81 -7.18 -7.56
N GLU A 174 -32.79 -6.03 -6.88
CA GLU A 174 -31.57 -5.22 -6.76
C GLU A 174 -30.49 -5.95 -5.95
N PHE A 175 -30.85 -6.64 -4.86
CA PHE A 175 -29.91 -7.47 -4.11
C PHE A 175 -29.25 -8.54 -5.00
N ILE A 176 -30.04 -9.32 -5.74
CA ILE A 176 -29.53 -10.37 -6.63
C ILE A 176 -28.59 -9.77 -7.69
N LYS A 177 -28.97 -8.63 -8.27
CA LYS A 177 -28.17 -7.94 -9.27
C LYS A 177 -26.80 -7.52 -8.70
N PHE A 178 -26.77 -6.85 -7.56
CA PHE A 178 -25.52 -6.40 -6.96
C PHE A 178 -24.69 -7.55 -6.36
N ASP A 179 -25.32 -8.63 -5.90
CA ASP A 179 -24.64 -9.85 -5.48
C ASP A 179 -23.91 -10.52 -6.66
N GLN A 180 -24.59 -10.66 -7.79
CA GLN A 180 -23.99 -11.17 -9.04
C GLN A 180 -22.86 -10.27 -9.54
N GLU A 181 -23.09 -8.96 -9.59
CA GLU A 181 -22.09 -7.99 -10.03
C GLU A 181 -20.85 -7.98 -9.11
N PHE A 182 -21.06 -8.10 -7.79
CA PHE A 182 -19.96 -8.25 -6.84
C PHE A 182 -19.16 -9.52 -7.12
N MET A 183 -19.83 -10.67 -7.22
CA MET A 183 -19.17 -11.95 -7.43
C MET A 183 -18.40 -11.98 -8.76
N GLU A 184 -18.96 -11.43 -9.83
CA GLU A 184 -18.29 -11.32 -11.12
C GLU A 184 -17.02 -10.47 -11.03
N LYS A 185 -17.12 -9.25 -10.52
CA LYS A 185 -15.97 -8.34 -10.41
C LYS A 185 -14.90 -8.87 -9.45
N ALA A 186 -15.32 -9.43 -8.32
CA ALA A 186 -14.40 -9.98 -7.33
C ALA A 186 -13.63 -11.17 -7.90
N ASN A 187 -14.31 -12.12 -8.54
CA ASN A 187 -13.65 -13.28 -9.15
C ASN A 187 -12.72 -12.87 -10.29
N ALA A 188 -13.14 -11.91 -11.13
CA ALA A 188 -12.30 -11.37 -12.19
C ALA A 188 -11.01 -10.73 -11.63
N PHE A 189 -11.13 -9.97 -10.53
CA PHE A 189 -9.98 -9.39 -9.84
C PHE A 189 -9.06 -10.46 -9.25
N ILE A 190 -9.62 -11.43 -8.53
CA ILE A 190 -8.85 -12.52 -7.89
C ILE A 190 -8.07 -13.33 -8.93
N ALA A 191 -8.68 -13.61 -10.08
CA ALA A 191 -8.04 -14.36 -11.15
C ALA A 191 -6.84 -13.61 -11.78
N LYS A 192 -6.95 -12.28 -11.94
CA LYS A 192 -5.89 -11.48 -12.58
C LYS A 192 -4.80 -10.99 -11.63
N ALA A 193 -5.11 -10.80 -10.34
CA ALA A 193 -4.22 -10.18 -9.36
C ALA A 193 -2.81 -10.80 -9.30
N PRO A 194 -2.61 -12.14 -9.36
CA PRO A 194 -1.28 -12.73 -9.32
C PRO A 194 -0.35 -12.27 -10.45
N ALA A 195 -0.87 -12.15 -11.67
CA ALA A 195 -0.08 -11.71 -12.83
C ALA A 195 0.30 -10.22 -12.73
N GLU A 196 -0.63 -9.40 -12.24
CA GLU A 196 -0.38 -7.98 -11.99
C GLU A 196 0.66 -7.79 -10.87
N TYR A 197 0.62 -8.61 -9.82
CA TYR A 197 1.61 -8.60 -8.74
C TYR A 197 2.99 -8.99 -9.23
N ALA A 198 3.10 -9.99 -10.12
CA ALA A 198 4.37 -10.34 -10.75
C ALA A 198 4.94 -9.14 -11.54
N THR A 199 4.10 -8.45 -12.31
CA THR A 199 4.52 -7.26 -13.07
C THR A 199 4.99 -6.13 -12.17
N ILE A 200 4.31 -5.89 -11.04
CA ILE A 200 4.72 -4.89 -10.03
C ILE A 200 6.08 -5.28 -9.43
N PHE A 201 6.25 -6.55 -9.07
CA PHE A 201 7.49 -7.07 -8.49
C PHE A 201 8.66 -6.93 -9.46
N GLU A 202 8.50 -7.35 -10.72
CA GLU A 202 9.54 -7.24 -11.75
C GLU A 202 9.96 -5.78 -11.99
N ALA A 203 8.99 -4.88 -12.10
CA ALA A 203 9.27 -3.45 -12.25
C ALA A 203 10.06 -2.91 -11.04
N PHE A 204 9.63 -3.24 -9.82
CA PHE A 204 10.34 -2.82 -8.62
C PHE A 204 11.78 -3.37 -8.56
N GLN A 205 11.96 -4.66 -8.84
CA GLN A 205 13.28 -5.30 -8.86
C GLN A 205 14.20 -4.66 -9.90
N TYR A 206 13.68 -4.39 -11.10
CA TYR A 206 14.44 -3.72 -12.15
C TYR A 206 14.94 -2.34 -11.70
N TYR A 207 14.04 -1.49 -11.18
CA TYR A 207 14.44 -0.14 -10.77
C TYR A 207 15.38 -0.13 -9.57
N ASN A 208 15.22 -1.07 -8.64
CA ASN A 208 16.15 -1.24 -7.54
C ASN A 208 17.54 -1.67 -8.04
N ALA A 209 17.60 -2.67 -8.93
CA ALA A 209 18.85 -3.13 -9.54
C ALA A 209 19.52 -2.03 -10.39
N ALA A 210 18.74 -1.24 -11.13
CA ALA A 210 19.25 -0.11 -11.91
C ALA A 210 19.91 0.95 -11.01
N PHE A 211 19.32 1.24 -9.85
CA PHE A 211 19.91 2.17 -8.88
C PHE A 211 21.17 1.59 -8.20
N ALA A 212 21.20 0.30 -7.89
CA ALA A 212 22.41 -0.37 -7.41
C ALA A 212 23.54 -0.32 -8.47
N ALA A 213 23.21 -0.53 -9.74
CA ALA A 213 24.17 -0.40 -10.85
C ALA A 213 24.67 1.05 -11.01
N ALA A 214 23.81 2.04 -10.81
CA ALA A 214 24.20 3.45 -10.75
C ALA A 214 25.21 3.71 -9.65
N HIS A 215 24.97 3.18 -8.44
CA HIS A 215 25.91 3.27 -7.33
C HIS A 215 27.27 2.67 -7.70
N GLN A 216 27.30 1.47 -8.27
CA GLN A 216 28.54 0.83 -8.73
C GLN A 216 29.29 1.71 -9.75
N ARG A 217 28.57 2.20 -10.78
CA ARG A 217 29.16 3.00 -11.86
C ARG A 217 29.69 4.35 -11.36
N LEU A 218 28.93 5.04 -10.51
CA LEU A 218 29.29 6.40 -10.08
C LEU A 218 30.28 6.39 -8.92
N ILE A 219 30.09 5.52 -7.93
CA ILE A 219 30.87 5.54 -6.69
C ILE A 219 32.12 4.69 -6.79
N ILE A 220 32.00 3.43 -7.24
CA ILE A 220 33.16 2.53 -7.30
C ILE A 220 34.02 2.84 -8.53
N VAL A 221 33.41 2.82 -9.71
CA VAL A 221 34.14 3.02 -10.97
C VAL A 221 34.47 4.51 -11.18
N GLY A 222 33.48 5.40 -11.05
CA GLY A 222 33.63 6.82 -11.35
C GLY A 222 34.63 7.56 -10.45
N GLN A 223 34.80 7.11 -9.21
CA GLN A 223 35.79 7.71 -8.30
C GLN A 223 37.19 7.08 -8.44
N ASN A 224 37.36 6.10 -9.34
CA ASN A 224 38.53 5.25 -9.44
C ASN A 224 38.94 4.70 -8.06
N TYR A 225 37.94 4.26 -7.30
CA TYR A 225 38.09 3.86 -5.91
C TYR A 225 38.80 2.50 -5.86
N ASN A 226 40.03 2.44 -5.33
CA ASN A 226 40.73 1.17 -5.18
C ASN A 226 40.19 0.41 -3.95
N LEU A 227 38.99 -0.14 -4.10
CA LEU A 227 38.24 -0.82 -3.04
C LEU A 227 39.09 -1.93 -2.40
N ASN A 228 39.84 -2.70 -3.19
CA ASN A 228 40.70 -3.78 -2.70
C ASN A 228 41.81 -3.26 -1.76
N THR A 229 42.43 -2.13 -2.08
CA THR A 229 43.46 -1.53 -1.23
C THR A 229 42.87 -0.99 0.08
N LEU A 230 41.63 -0.52 0.06
CA LEU A 230 40.95 0.02 1.24
C LEU A 230 40.33 -1.08 2.11
N ALA A 231 39.86 -2.17 1.50
CA ALA A 231 39.33 -3.35 2.20
C ALA A 231 40.39 -4.03 3.07
N ALA A 232 41.68 -3.94 2.69
CA ALA A 232 42.79 -4.38 3.54
C ALA A 232 43.06 -3.44 4.74
N LYS A 233 42.54 -2.20 4.72
CA LYS A 233 42.80 -1.17 5.72
C LYS A 233 41.64 -0.94 6.69
N TYR A 234 40.41 -1.21 6.26
CA TYR A 234 39.20 -0.93 7.02
C TYR A 234 38.35 -2.20 7.15
N PRO A 235 37.69 -2.41 8.31
CA PRO A 235 36.81 -3.55 8.49
C PRO A 235 35.60 -3.47 7.55
N ASP A 236 35.23 -4.61 6.98
CA ASP A 236 34.04 -4.73 6.13
C ASP A 236 32.76 -4.65 6.96
N THR A 237 31.71 -4.02 6.41
CA THR A 237 30.41 -3.86 7.09
C THR A 237 29.66 -5.19 7.29
N SER A 238 30.09 -6.27 6.66
CA SER A 238 29.57 -7.64 6.88
C SER A 238 30.11 -8.29 8.16
N ILE A 239 31.14 -7.71 8.78
CA ILE A 239 31.72 -8.21 10.03
C ILE A 239 30.99 -7.57 11.20
N THR A 240 30.34 -8.38 12.04
CA THR A 240 29.72 -7.91 13.29
C THR A 240 30.76 -7.24 14.18
N PRO A 241 30.58 -5.96 14.60
CA PRO A 241 31.52 -5.29 15.48
C PRO A 241 31.67 -6.06 16.80
N SER A 242 32.90 -6.32 17.23
CA SER A 242 33.13 -6.85 18.58
C SER A 242 32.70 -5.82 19.62
N THR A 243 32.04 -6.26 20.68
CA THR A 243 31.67 -5.38 21.80
C THR A 243 32.96 -4.74 22.34
N PRO A 244 33.03 -3.40 22.50
CA PRO A 244 34.23 -2.76 23.04
C PRO A 244 34.59 -3.39 24.38
N ALA A 245 35.86 -3.78 24.56
CA ALA A 245 36.35 -4.24 25.85
C ALA A 245 36.07 -3.14 26.89
N PRO A 246 35.50 -3.46 28.07
CA PRO A 246 35.26 -2.46 29.10
C PRO A 246 36.59 -1.77 29.42
N ALA A 247 36.55 -0.45 29.54
CA ALA A 247 37.73 0.34 29.86
C ALA A 247 38.42 -0.25 31.12
N PRO A 248 39.76 -0.40 31.13
CA PRO A 248 40.45 -0.96 32.28
C PRO A 248 40.06 -0.17 33.53
N ALA A 249 39.63 -0.90 34.57
CA ALA A 249 39.25 -0.31 35.84
C ALA A 249 40.41 0.57 36.33
N ALA A 250 40.11 1.83 36.66
CA ALA A 250 41.09 2.73 37.24
C ALA A 250 41.69 2.07 38.49
N PRO A 251 43.03 2.11 38.67
CA PRO A 251 43.66 1.48 39.82
C PRO A 251 43.08 2.09 41.09
N ALA A 252 42.60 1.22 41.99
CA ALA A 252 42.13 1.61 43.31
C ALA A 252 43.26 2.34 44.05
N LYS A 253 42.96 3.54 44.54
CA LYS A 253 43.85 4.31 45.43
C LYS A 253 43.89 3.69 46.81
#